data_AF-A0A370FWK2-F1
#
_entry.id   AF-A0A370FWK2-F1
#
_cell.length_a   1.000
_cell.length_b   1.000
_cell.length_c   1.000
_cell.angle_alpha   90.00
_cell.angle_beta   90.00
_cell.angle_gamma   90.00
#
_symmetry.space_group_name_H-M   'P 1'
#
loop_
_entity.id
_entity.type
_entity.pdbx_description
1 polymer ?
#
loop_
_entity_poly.entity_id
_entity_poly.type
_entity_poly.pdbx_seq_one_letter_code
_entity_poly.pdbx_strand_id
1 'polypeptide(L)'
;MPNKHHHANRVTPRRRPARIAGDTRRTEGTNVPSEQIVPTAQPVTTAQPVTAAHSLAPAPPHGQGFATSRPIRTGDVDTAYRLRLDGIARYLQDIGTDNLAAHGFDRTDPLWIVRRTVIDVRRPAVWPDRIHLRRWCAAHSTRWSAMRVQMTNDKDALIETEGFWINIGTDTGMPARISEQLLADLSRTTDEHRLKWKPWLSATPPDTDEDDRTFHLRATDIDPFNHVNNTTYWHVVEEYLTDRPDLLEPPYRAVVEHLSPILARDHVRIRTRDDGTTLSLWFLVADEVRAVARVEKL
;
A
#
# COMPACT_ATOMS: atom_id res chain seq x y z
N MET A 1 55.27 43.26 -43.82
CA MET A 1 55.69 44.10 -42.67
C MET A 1 54.75 45.28 -42.56
N PRO A 2 54.50 45.86 -41.37
CA PRO A 2 53.97 45.34 -40.10
C PRO A 2 52.55 45.96 -39.88
N ASN A 3 51.75 45.79 -38.82
CA ASN A 3 52.07 45.54 -37.42
C ASN A 3 50.87 44.94 -36.67
N LYS A 4 51.18 44.13 -35.67
CA LYS A 4 50.26 43.47 -34.73
C LYS A 4 49.81 44.45 -33.65
N HIS A 5 48.56 44.38 -33.21
CA HIS A 5 48.19 44.68 -31.81
C HIS A 5 47.20 43.64 -31.28
N HIS A 6 47.70 42.78 -30.39
CA HIS A 6 46.93 41.94 -29.49
C HIS A 6 46.45 42.80 -28.32
N HIS A 7 45.14 42.89 -28.09
CA HIS A 7 44.58 43.29 -26.81
C HIS A 7 44.18 42.06 -26.01
N ALA A 8 44.96 41.78 -24.96
CA ALA A 8 44.63 40.83 -23.92
C ALA A 8 43.64 41.47 -22.94
N ASN A 9 42.43 40.91 -22.85
CA ASN A 9 41.44 41.32 -21.86
C ASN A 9 41.75 40.64 -20.51
N ARG A 10 42.07 41.45 -19.49
CA ARG A 10 42.23 41.03 -18.09
C ARG A 10 40.90 40.56 -17.52
N VAL A 11 40.83 39.29 -17.12
CA VAL A 11 39.73 38.75 -16.31
C VAL A 11 39.97 39.09 -14.84
N THR A 12 39.13 39.93 -14.25
CA THR A 12 39.02 40.16 -12.81
C THR A 12 38.45 38.93 -12.10
N PRO A 13 39.00 38.47 -10.95
CA PRO A 13 38.46 37.33 -10.24
C PRO A 13 37.18 37.72 -9.47
N ARG A 14 36.08 37.02 -9.72
CA ARG A 14 34.82 37.15 -8.96
C ARG A 14 35.05 36.64 -7.52
N ARG A 15 34.77 37.50 -6.54
CA ARG A 15 34.70 37.15 -5.10
C ARG A 15 33.64 36.06 -4.87
N ARG A 16 34.00 35.01 -4.13
CA ARG A 16 33.05 34.00 -3.62
C ARG A 16 32.09 34.65 -2.62
N PRO A 17 30.77 34.37 -2.64
CA PRO A 17 29.89 34.79 -1.57
C PRO A 17 30.16 33.97 -0.30
N ALA A 18 30.08 34.64 0.85
CA ALA A 18 30.25 34.05 2.17
C ALA A 18 29.16 33.00 2.46
N ARG A 19 29.55 31.88 3.06
CA ARG A 19 28.62 30.88 3.59
C ARG A 19 27.89 31.47 4.80
N ILE A 20 26.57 31.63 4.68
CA ILE A 20 25.69 31.84 5.83
C ILE A 20 25.58 30.48 6.53
N ALA A 21 26.12 30.39 7.74
CA ALA A 21 25.94 29.23 8.61
C ALA A 21 24.50 29.24 9.14
N GLY A 22 23.63 28.45 8.52
CA GLY A 22 22.33 28.08 9.08
C GLY A 22 22.53 26.96 10.09
N ASP A 23 22.21 27.23 11.35
CA ASP A 23 22.11 26.25 12.44
C ASP A 23 20.96 25.27 12.14
N THR A 24 21.21 24.25 11.31
CA THR A 24 20.35 23.07 11.24
C THR A 24 20.71 22.15 12.40
N ARG A 25 20.07 22.35 13.55
CA ARG A 25 19.94 21.28 14.54
C ARG A 25 19.14 20.15 13.88
N ARG A 26 19.87 19.17 13.34
CA ARG A 26 19.36 17.82 13.16
C ARG A 26 18.88 17.37 14.52
N THR A 27 17.57 17.26 14.70
CA THR A 27 17.02 16.37 15.72
C THR A 27 17.55 14.98 15.39
N GLU A 28 18.45 14.48 16.22
CA GLU A 28 18.83 13.07 16.27
C GLU A 28 17.58 12.28 16.68
N GLY A 29 16.72 11.98 15.69
CA GLY A 29 15.72 10.93 15.83
C GLY A 29 16.47 9.60 15.82
N THR A 30 16.32 8.82 16.87
CA THR A 30 16.68 7.41 16.91
C THR A 30 15.87 6.68 15.83
N ASN A 31 16.39 6.60 14.61
CA ASN A 31 15.81 5.76 13.57
C ASN A 31 16.07 4.29 13.92
N VAL A 32 15.02 3.53 14.17
CA VAL A 32 15.10 2.07 14.27
C VAL A 32 15.66 1.49 12.96
N PRO A 33 16.66 0.60 13.03
CA PRO A 33 17.15 -0.14 11.87
C PRO A 33 16.00 -0.91 11.21
N SER A 34 15.93 -0.88 9.88
CA SER A 34 14.87 -1.54 9.09
C SER A 34 14.66 -3.03 9.44
N GLU A 35 15.73 -3.73 9.82
CA GLU A 35 15.71 -5.14 10.27
C GLU A 35 14.90 -5.38 11.57
N GLN A 36 14.55 -4.32 12.31
CA GLN A 36 13.77 -4.39 13.55
C GLN A 36 12.28 -4.03 13.36
N ILE A 37 11.88 -3.52 12.19
CA ILE A 37 10.46 -3.32 11.85
C ILE A 37 9.90 -4.65 11.34
N VAL A 38 9.81 -5.61 12.26
CA VAL A 38 9.31 -6.95 11.97
C VAL A 38 7.96 -7.08 12.68
N PRO A 39 6.84 -7.23 11.95
CA PRO A 39 5.60 -7.64 12.57
C PRO A 39 5.85 -8.95 13.31
N THR A 40 5.57 -9.00 14.60
CA THR A 40 5.60 -10.27 15.34
C THR A 40 4.68 -11.26 14.63
N ALA A 41 5.20 -12.42 14.25
CA ALA A 41 4.40 -13.51 13.70
C ALA A 41 3.33 -13.86 14.75
N GLN A 42 2.06 -13.61 14.43
CA GLN A 42 0.94 -14.04 15.27
C GLN A 42 0.60 -15.50 14.95
N PRO A 43 0.17 -16.28 15.95
CA PRO A 43 -0.14 -17.69 15.76
C PRO A 43 -1.18 -17.88 14.66
N VAL A 44 -0.92 -18.87 13.80
CA VAL A 44 -1.82 -19.30 12.73
C VAL A 44 -3.14 -19.75 13.37
N THR A 45 -4.12 -18.85 13.37
CA THR A 45 -5.49 -19.19 13.78
C THR A 45 -6.17 -19.81 12.58
N THR A 46 -6.97 -20.87 12.79
CA THR A 46 -7.77 -21.49 11.74
C THR A 46 -8.60 -20.41 11.03
N ALA A 47 -8.23 -20.11 9.78
CA ALA A 47 -8.94 -19.12 8.99
C ALA A 47 -10.35 -19.66 8.69
N GLN A 48 -11.37 -18.86 8.97
CA GLN A 48 -12.63 -18.99 8.26
C GLN A 48 -12.51 -18.08 7.05
N PRO A 49 -12.51 -18.63 5.81
CA PRO A 49 -12.45 -17.81 4.61
C PRO A 49 -13.58 -16.79 4.67
N VAL A 50 -13.24 -15.50 4.76
CA VAL A 50 -14.24 -14.46 4.59
C VAL A 50 -14.44 -14.34 3.10
N THR A 51 -15.64 -14.69 2.65
CA THR A 51 -15.99 -14.77 1.23
C THR A 51 -16.44 -13.41 0.69
N ALA A 52 -16.61 -13.33 -0.63
CA ALA A 52 -17.27 -12.25 -1.37
C ALA A 52 -18.52 -11.66 -0.68
N ALA A 53 -19.27 -12.48 0.06
CA ALA A 53 -20.48 -12.05 0.78
C ALA A 53 -20.22 -11.03 1.92
N HIS A 54 -18.97 -10.87 2.37
CA HIS A 54 -18.65 -9.88 3.39
C HIS A 54 -18.76 -8.46 2.86
N SER A 55 -19.74 -7.72 3.36
CA SER A 55 -19.93 -6.31 3.04
C SER A 55 -18.95 -5.44 3.82
N LEU A 56 -18.22 -4.59 3.12
CA LEU A 56 -17.38 -3.60 3.75
C LEU A 56 -18.28 -2.52 4.41
N ALA A 57 -17.88 -1.96 5.55
CA ALA A 57 -18.61 -0.90 6.28
C ALA A 57 -19.17 0.26 5.39
N PRO A 58 -20.33 0.85 5.67
CA PRO A 58 -20.84 1.95 4.86
C PRO A 58 -19.94 3.20 4.95
N ALA A 59 -20.04 4.07 3.95
CA ALA A 59 -19.42 5.38 4.00
C ALA A 59 -20.14 6.29 5.02
N PRO A 60 -19.42 7.17 5.73
CA PRO A 60 -20.03 8.19 6.57
C PRO A 60 -20.77 9.22 5.70
N PRO A 61 -21.60 10.09 6.33
CA PRO A 61 -22.28 11.18 5.63
C PRO A 61 -21.35 12.01 4.75
N HIS A 62 -21.90 12.57 3.68
CA HIS A 62 -21.14 13.42 2.76
C HIS A 62 -20.41 14.56 3.50
N GLY A 63 -19.19 14.87 3.06
CA GLY A 63 -18.33 15.87 3.68
C GLY A 63 -17.48 15.37 4.85
N GLN A 64 -17.72 14.16 5.36
CA GLN A 64 -16.84 13.53 6.33
C GLN A 64 -15.73 12.70 5.67
N GLY A 65 -14.64 12.49 6.41
CA GLY A 65 -13.43 11.84 5.94
C GLY A 65 -12.47 12.82 5.25
N PHE A 66 -11.36 12.28 4.77
CA PHE A 66 -10.36 13.00 4.00
C PHE A 66 -10.55 12.73 2.51
N ALA A 67 -10.60 13.78 1.69
CA ALA A 67 -10.83 13.63 0.25
C ALA A 67 -9.74 14.31 -0.58
N THR A 68 -9.40 13.68 -1.69
CA THR A 68 -8.51 14.22 -2.72
C THR A 68 -8.89 13.66 -4.08
N SER A 69 -8.27 14.12 -5.16
CA SER A 69 -8.46 13.55 -6.48
C SER A 69 -7.17 13.57 -7.28
N ARG A 70 -6.99 12.56 -8.13
CA ARG A 70 -5.76 12.36 -8.91
C ARG A 70 -6.11 11.96 -10.35
N PRO A 71 -5.38 12.46 -11.35
CA PRO A 71 -5.51 11.95 -12.72
C PRO A 71 -5.00 10.52 -12.77
N ILE A 72 -5.72 9.64 -13.47
CA ILE A 72 -5.24 8.29 -13.77
C ILE A 72 -4.03 8.42 -14.69
N ARG A 73 -2.93 7.71 -14.39
CA ARG A 73 -1.70 7.75 -15.19
C ARG A 73 -1.55 6.49 -16.02
N THR A 74 -0.86 6.63 -17.14
CA THR A 74 -0.63 5.52 -18.10
C THR A 74 0.13 4.36 -17.47
N GLY A 75 0.97 4.61 -16.46
CA GLY A 75 1.66 3.55 -15.70
C GLY A 75 0.74 2.70 -14.82
N ASP A 76 -0.49 3.16 -14.54
CA ASP A 76 -1.43 2.51 -13.63
C ASP A 76 -2.46 1.62 -14.35
N VAL A 77 -2.48 1.62 -15.70
CA VAL A 77 -3.53 0.95 -16.48
C VAL A 77 -3.03 -0.21 -17.31
N ASP A 78 -3.90 -1.18 -17.59
CA ASP A 78 -3.61 -2.29 -18.50
C ASP A 78 -3.81 -1.90 -19.98
N THR A 79 -3.64 -2.88 -20.87
CA THR A 79 -3.82 -2.71 -22.33
C THR A 79 -5.25 -2.40 -22.74
N ALA A 80 -6.23 -2.63 -21.86
CA ALA A 80 -7.63 -2.24 -22.03
C ALA A 80 -7.96 -0.90 -21.36
N TYR A 81 -6.94 -0.17 -20.89
CA TYR A 81 -7.04 1.09 -20.17
C TYR A 81 -7.74 1.01 -18.80
N ARG A 82 -8.03 -0.20 -18.29
CA ARG A 82 -8.60 -0.37 -16.94
C ARG A 82 -7.52 -0.03 -15.91
N LEU A 83 -7.90 0.72 -14.88
CA LEU A 83 -7.07 0.96 -13.71
C LEU A 83 -6.78 -0.37 -13.00
N ARG A 84 -5.50 -0.79 -12.99
CA ARG A 84 -5.05 -2.05 -12.41
C ARG A 84 -5.08 -2.00 -10.88
N LEU A 85 -5.14 -3.17 -10.26
CA LEU A 85 -5.09 -3.38 -8.82
C LEU A 85 -3.82 -2.80 -8.19
N ASP A 86 -2.66 -2.88 -8.85
CA ASP A 86 -1.43 -2.22 -8.37
C ASP A 86 -1.54 -0.69 -8.39
N GLY A 87 -2.22 -0.13 -9.40
CA GLY A 87 -2.53 1.29 -9.49
C GLY A 87 -3.45 1.73 -8.36
N ILE A 88 -4.50 0.96 -8.08
CA ILE A 88 -5.39 1.17 -6.94
C ILE A 88 -4.58 1.17 -5.64
N ALA A 89 -3.77 0.12 -5.40
CA ALA A 89 -2.94 0.02 -4.20
C ALA A 89 -1.98 1.21 -4.01
N ARG A 90 -1.40 1.73 -5.11
CA ARG A 90 -0.57 2.94 -5.11
C ARG A 90 -1.36 4.16 -4.66
N TYR A 91 -2.57 4.36 -5.17
CA TYR A 91 -3.44 5.43 -4.71
C TYR A 91 -3.81 5.30 -3.22
N LEU A 92 -4.02 4.07 -2.72
CA LEU A 92 -4.31 3.82 -1.30
C LEU A 92 -3.13 4.18 -0.39
N GLN A 93 -1.91 3.86 -0.81
CA GLN A 93 -0.69 4.22 -0.09
C GLN A 93 -0.50 5.75 -0.03
N ASP A 94 -0.68 6.42 -1.16
CA ASP A 94 -0.51 7.87 -1.27
C ASP A 94 -1.54 8.63 -0.41
N ILE A 95 -2.84 8.31 -0.54
CA ILE A 95 -3.87 8.99 0.26
C ILE A 95 -3.72 8.73 1.76
N GLY A 96 -3.16 7.58 2.13
CA GLY A 96 -2.84 7.26 3.52
C GLY A 96 -1.86 8.27 4.13
N THR A 97 -0.78 8.53 3.40
CA THR A 97 0.27 9.48 3.79
C THR A 97 -0.23 10.92 3.74
N ASP A 98 -0.93 11.31 2.67
CA ASP A 98 -1.51 12.64 2.51
C ASP A 98 -2.45 12.99 3.67
N ASN A 99 -3.29 12.04 4.09
CA ASN A 99 -4.24 12.25 5.18
C ASN A 99 -3.53 12.51 6.52
N LEU A 100 -2.46 11.75 6.84
CA LEU A 100 -1.69 11.96 8.06
C LEU A 100 -1.05 13.36 8.05
N ALA A 101 -0.41 13.74 6.94
CA ALA A 101 0.21 15.05 6.79
C ALA A 101 -0.82 16.19 6.89
N ALA A 102 -1.98 16.06 6.24
CA ALA A 102 -3.04 17.07 6.25
C ALA A 102 -3.61 17.34 7.65
N HIS A 103 -3.56 16.35 8.56
CA HIS A 103 -4.02 16.48 9.94
C HIS A 103 -2.88 16.60 10.96
N GLY A 104 -1.61 16.68 10.51
CA GLY A 104 -0.43 16.88 11.36
C GLY A 104 0.01 15.65 12.16
N PHE A 105 -0.39 14.44 11.74
CA PHE A 105 -0.05 13.17 12.41
C PHE A 105 1.17 12.46 11.80
N ASP A 106 1.71 13.00 10.71
CA ASP A 106 2.93 12.52 10.05
C ASP A 106 4.19 12.62 10.93
N ARG A 107 4.10 13.31 12.07
CA ARG A 107 5.18 13.40 13.06
C ARG A 107 4.94 12.57 14.32
N THR A 108 3.68 12.36 14.71
CA THR A 108 3.32 11.66 15.95
C THR A 108 3.13 10.17 15.74
N ASP A 109 2.53 9.80 14.60
CA ASP A 109 2.19 8.43 14.24
C ASP A 109 2.64 8.15 12.79
N PRO A 110 3.95 8.29 12.48
CA PRO A 110 4.44 8.31 11.10
C PRO A 110 4.46 6.94 10.42
N LEU A 111 4.56 5.86 11.20
CA LEU A 111 4.90 4.53 10.68
C LEU A 111 3.73 3.57 10.83
N TRP A 112 3.25 3.09 9.69
CA TRP A 112 2.12 2.17 9.61
C TRP A 112 2.46 0.99 8.71
N ILE A 113 2.08 -0.21 9.17
CA ILE A 113 2.18 -1.43 8.37
C ILE A 113 0.77 -1.87 7.98
N VAL A 114 0.58 -2.15 6.70
CA VAL A 114 -0.65 -2.76 6.20
C VAL A 114 -0.61 -4.27 6.45
N ARG A 115 -1.67 -4.80 7.04
CA ARG A 115 -1.83 -6.24 7.32
C ARG A 115 -2.78 -6.91 6.33
N ARG A 116 -3.80 -6.19 5.88
CA ARG A 116 -4.72 -6.62 4.83
C ARG A 116 -5.12 -5.44 3.97
N THR A 117 -5.22 -5.66 2.67
CA THR A 117 -5.87 -4.75 1.73
C THR A 117 -6.94 -5.51 0.96
N VAL A 118 -8.15 -4.98 0.96
CA VAL A 118 -9.30 -5.46 0.21
C VAL A 118 -9.64 -4.44 -0.86
N ILE A 119 -9.86 -4.90 -2.09
CA ILE A 119 -10.28 -4.09 -3.23
C ILE A 119 -11.50 -4.75 -3.86
N ASP A 120 -12.66 -4.13 -3.71
CA ASP A 120 -13.88 -4.45 -4.45
C ASP A 120 -13.97 -3.53 -5.66
N VAL A 121 -13.84 -4.08 -6.85
CA VAL A 121 -14.11 -3.35 -8.08
C VAL A 121 -15.55 -3.62 -8.48
N ARG A 122 -16.45 -2.69 -8.14
CA ARG A 122 -17.87 -2.76 -8.52
C ARG A 122 -18.06 -2.31 -9.95
N ARG A 123 -17.41 -1.21 -10.32
CA ARG A 123 -17.35 -0.67 -11.68
C ARG A 123 -15.95 -0.09 -11.90
N PRO A 124 -15.19 -0.57 -12.90
CA PRO A 124 -13.80 -0.18 -13.07
C PRO A 124 -13.66 1.28 -13.51
N ALA A 125 -12.55 1.90 -13.12
CA ALA A 125 -12.12 3.17 -13.71
C ALA A 125 -11.30 2.91 -14.97
N VAL A 126 -11.47 3.73 -16.01
CA VAL A 126 -10.84 3.56 -17.32
C VAL A 126 -10.14 4.85 -17.74
N TRP A 127 -8.87 4.76 -18.10
CA TRP A 127 -8.06 5.90 -18.56
C TRP A 127 -8.45 6.35 -19.98
N PRO A 128 -8.36 7.65 -20.32
CA PRO A 128 -8.02 8.78 -19.45
C PRO A 128 -9.19 9.20 -18.56
N ASP A 129 -8.88 9.47 -17.29
CA ASP A 129 -9.86 9.96 -16.31
C ASP A 129 -9.19 10.64 -15.11
N ARG A 130 -10.02 11.21 -14.24
CA ARG A 130 -9.66 11.62 -12.88
C ARG A 130 -10.42 10.78 -11.88
N ILE A 131 -9.69 10.19 -10.94
CA ILE A 131 -10.27 9.44 -9.84
C ILE A 131 -10.39 10.35 -8.61
N HIS A 132 -11.56 10.36 -7.99
CA HIS A 132 -11.85 11.00 -6.71
C HIS A 132 -11.72 9.96 -5.62
N LEU A 133 -10.98 10.29 -4.56
CA LEU A 133 -10.73 9.40 -3.44
C LEU A 133 -11.29 10.00 -2.17
N ARG A 134 -12.02 9.21 -1.39
CA ARG A 134 -12.49 9.59 -0.06
C ARG A 134 -12.07 8.52 0.94
N ARG A 135 -11.31 8.91 1.95
CA ARG A 135 -10.74 8.05 3.02
C ARG A 135 -11.41 8.33 4.35
N TRP A 136 -11.75 7.28 5.11
CA TRP A 136 -12.26 7.40 6.48
C TRP A 136 -11.88 6.19 7.33
N CYS A 137 -12.00 6.30 8.65
CA CYS A 137 -11.84 5.19 9.56
C CYS A 137 -13.17 4.45 9.71
N ALA A 138 -13.20 3.14 9.40
CA ALA A 138 -14.38 2.30 9.59
C ALA A 138 -14.43 1.64 10.97
N ALA A 139 -13.28 1.37 11.57
CA ALA A 139 -13.16 0.82 12.91
C ALA A 139 -11.73 1.01 13.41
N HIS A 140 -11.52 1.06 14.72
CA HIS A 140 -10.17 1.06 15.28
C HIS A 140 -10.08 0.34 16.62
N SER A 141 -8.86 0.18 17.10
CA SER A 141 -8.55 -0.09 18.50
C SER A 141 -7.38 0.82 18.90
N THR A 142 -6.68 0.50 19.99
CA THR A 142 -5.60 1.35 20.50
C THR A 142 -4.31 1.30 19.68
N ARG A 143 -4.12 0.31 18.80
CA ARG A 143 -2.87 0.08 18.05
C ARG A 143 -3.06 -0.17 16.55
N TRP A 144 -4.30 -0.22 16.08
CA TRP A 144 -4.62 -0.52 14.69
C TRP A 144 -5.97 0.08 14.29
N SER A 145 -6.15 0.24 12.99
CA SER A 145 -7.35 0.81 12.38
C SER A 145 -7.70 0.11 11.07
N ALA A 146 -9.00 -0.03 10.80
CA ALA A 146 -9.53 -0.37 9.49
C ALA A 146 -9.88 0.92 8.77
N MET A 147 -9.14 1.23 7.71
CA MET A 147 -9.30 2.45 6.92
C MET A 147 -9.97 2.10 5.61
N ARG A 148 -11.02 2.84 5.27
CA ARG A 148 -11.72 2.71 3.99
C ARG A 148 -11.26 3.79 3.03
N VAL A 149 -11.20 3.42 1.76
CA VAL A 149 -11.14 4.40 0.66
C VAL A 149 -12.15 4.01 -0.39
N GLN A 150 -13.07 4.93 -0.70
CA GLN A 150 -13.95 4.85 -1.86
C GLN A 150 -13.32 5.66 -2.99
N MET A 151 -13.28 5.06 -4.17
CA MET A 151 -12.76 5.68 -5.38
C MET A 151 -13.87 5.75 -6.43
N THR A 152 -14.16 6.97 -6.90
CA THR A 152 -15.19 7.24 -7.92
C THR A 152 -14.66 8.13 -9.03
N ASN A 153 -15.39 8.29 -10.12
CA ASN A 153 -15.14 9.31 -11.15
C ASN A 153 -16.46 9.98 -11.55
N ASP A 154 -16.39 10.90 -12.52
CA ASP A 154 -17.57 11.63 -13.01
C ASP A 154 -18.43 10.79 -13.99
N LYS A 155 -18.00 9.57 -14.35
CA LYS A 155 -18.71 8.69 -15.29
C LYS A 155 -19.60 7.70 -14.54
N ASP A 156 -19.01 6.71 -13.88
CA ASP A 156 -19.69 5.74 -13.00
C ASP A 156 -18.71 4.73 -12.32
N ALA A 157 -17.41 5.03 -12.26
CA ALA A 157 -16.46 4.14 -11.58
C ALA A 157 -16.80 4.07 -10.08
N LEU A 158 -16.71 2.87 -9.53
CA LEU A 158 -16.90 2.61 -8.11
C LEU A 158 -15.98 1.47 -7.69
N ILE A 159 -14.97 1.83 -6.92
CA ILE A 159 -14.04 0.90 -6.28
C ILE A 159 -14.10 1.16 -4.78
N GLU A 160 -14.41 0.11 -4.02
CA GLU A 160 -14.51 0.15 -2.57
C GLU A 160 -13.33 -0.61 -1.97
N THR A 161 -12.62 0.00 -1.01
CA THR A 161 -11.42 -0.65 -0.44
C THR A 161 -11.42 -0.58 1.08
N GLU A 162 -10.80 -1.56 1.72
CA GLU A 162 -10.49 -1.56 3.16
C GLU A 162 -9.04 -1.98 3.39
N GLY A 163 -8.31 -1.21 4.19
CA GLY A 163 -6.99 -1.58 4.69
C GLY A 163 -7.02 -1.80 6.20
N PHE A 164 -6.47 -2.90 6.69
CA PHE A 164 -6.17 -3.10 8.10
C PHE A 164 -4.74 -2.62 8.38
N TRP A 165 -4.59 -1.59 9.19
CA TRP A 165 -3.31 -0.92 9.44
C TRP A 165 -2.90 -1.04 10.89
N ILE A 166 -1.62 -1.31 11.14
CA ILE A 166 -1.01 -1.40 12.46
C ILE A 166 -0.07 -0.21 12.64
N ASN A 167 -0.27 0.55 13.72
CA ASN A 167 0.63 1.64 14.09
C ASN A 167 1.91 1.06 14.71
N ILE A 168 3.06 1.53 14.26
CA ILE A 168 4.37 1.04 14.71
C ILE A 168 5.12 2.16 15.41
N GLY A 169 5.70 1.84 16.56
CA GLY A 169 6.56 2.78 17.28
C GLY A 169 7.88 2.98 16.55
N THR A 170 8.23 4.23 16.26
CA THR A 170 9.46 4.59 15.55
C THR A 170 10.74 4.17 16.27
N ASP A 171 10.69 4.03 17.59
CA ASP A 171 11.83 3.66 18.45
C ASP A 171 11.93 2.15 18.70
N THR A 172 10.86 1.39 18.45
CA THR A 172 10.80 -0.04 18.79
C THR A 172 10.64 -0.96 17.58
N GLY A 173 10.10 -0.47 16.46
CA GLY A 173 9.71 -1.32 15.33
C GLY A 173 8.51 -2.24 15.64
N MET A 174 7.87 -2.07 16.80
CA MET A 174 6.79 -2.91 17.30
C MET A 174 5.43 -2.18 17.32
N PRO A 175 4.30 -2.91 17.34
CA PRO A 175 2.98 -2.30 17.45
C PRO A 175 2.86 -1.35 18.65
N ALA A 176 2.60 -0.07 18.36
CA ALA A 176 2.54 1.00 19.35
C ALA A 176 1.13 1.55 19.48
N ARG A 177 0.86 2.15 20.64
CA ARG A 177 -0.41 2.84 20.87
C ARG A 177 -0.50 4.04 19.93
N ILE A 178 -1.62 4.18 19.24
CA ILE A 178 -1.98 5.35 18.44
C ILE A 178 -2.13 6.55 19.40
N SER A 179 -1.59 7.70 19.02
CA SER A 179 -1.69 8.92 19.82
C SER A 179 -3.15 9.27 20.15
N GLU A 180 -3.38 9.92 21.30
CA GLU A 180 -4.75 10.28 21.71
C GLU A 180 -5.45 11.21 20.72
N GLN A 181 -4.68 12.11 20.09
CA GLN A 181 -5.21 13.04 19.09
C GLN A 181 -5.62 12.31 17.80
N LEU A 182 -4.79 11.38 17.30
CA LEU A 182 -5.15 10.59 16.13
C LEU A 182 -6.31 9.63 16.44
N LEU A 183 -6.35 8.99 17.62
CA LEU A 183 -7.50 8.18 18.03
C LEU A 183 -8.80 9.01 18.02
N ALA A 184 -8.76 10.22 18.57
CA ALA A 184 -9.93 11.11 18.57
C ALA A 184 -10.37 11.49 17.14
N ASP A 185 -9.43 11.72 16.21
CA ASP A 185 -9.77 11.99 14.80
C ASP A 185 -10.35 10.74 14.11
N LEU A 186 -9.76 9.56 14.30
CA LEU A 186 -10.27 8.29 13.77
C LEU A 186 -11.69 7.98 14.26
N SER A 187 -12.00 8.27 15.53
CA SER A 187 -13.34 8.06 16.10
C SER A 187 -14.41 8.96 15.48
N ARG A 188 -14.07 10.03 14.75
CA ARG A 188 -15.08 10.92 14.15
C ARG A 188 -15.94 10.26 13.08
N THR A 189 -15.47 9.17 12.48
CA THR A 189 -16.17 8.46 11.40
C THR A 189 -16.63 7.05 11.78
N THR A 190 -16.47 6.63 13.04
CA THR A 190 -16.88 5.30 13.51
C THR A 190 -17.10 5.21 15.02
N ASP A 191 -18.10 4.41 15.40
CA ASP A 191 -18.37 4.00 16.78
C ASP A 191 -17.80 2.61 17.13
N GLU A 192 -17.13 1.93 16.17
CA GLU A 192 -16.52 0.62 16.38
C GLU A 192 -15.06 0.75 16.86
N HIS A 193 -14.86 0.65 18.17
CA HIS A 193 -13.57 0.86 18.85
C HIS A 193 -12.91 -0.44 19.36
N ARG A 194 -13.47 -1.59 19.00
CA ARG A 194 -13.03 -2.93 19.40
C ARG A 194 -12.60 -3.77 18.20
N LEU A 195 -12.03 -3.12 17.18
CA LEU A 195 -11.45 -3.80 16.02
C LEU A 195 -10.47 -4.88 16.47
N LYS A 196 -10.56 -6.07 15.88
CA LYS A 196 -9.62 -7.18 16.09
C LYS A 196 -9.14 -7.71 14.75
N TRP A 197 -7.88 -8.13 14.71
CA TRP A 197 -7.37 -8.90 13.59
C TRP A 197 -8.10 -10.26 13.52
N LYS A 198 -8.59 -10.59 12.34
CA LYS A 198 -9.03 -11.93 11.96
C LYS A 198 -8.58 -12.16 10.52
N PRO A 199 -7.75 -13.18 10.25
CA PRO A 199 -7.37 -13.50 8.87
C PRO A 199 -8.61 -13.89 8.08
N TRP A 200 -8.67 -13.41 6.85
CA TRP A 200 -9.69 -13.75 5.87
C TRP A 200 -9.21 -14.88 4.97
N LEU A 201 -7.90 -15.05 4.79
CA LEU A 201 -7.32 -16.01 3.89
C LEU A 201 -6.61 -17.12 4.67
N SER A 202 -6.63 -18.34 4.12
CA SER A 202 -5.86 -19.45 4.66
C SER A 202 -4.38 -19.25 4.35
N ALA A 203 -3.53 -19.26 5.37
CA ALA A 203 -2.08 -19.28 5.20
C ALA A 203 -1.54 -20.66 4.78
N THR A 204 -2.41 -21.67 4.64
CA THR A 204 -2.02 -23.02 4.22
C THR A 204 -2.14 -23.14 2.70
N PRO A 205 -1.02 -23.29 1.96
CA PRO A 205 -1.05 -23.56 0.53
C PRO A 205 -1.50 -25.01 0.22
N PRO A 206 -1.80 -25.33 -1.06
CA PRO A 206 -1.89 -26.73 -1.49
C PRO A 206 -0.57 -27.48 -1.29
N ASP A 207 -0.67 -28.80 -1.08
CA ASP A 207 0.50 -29.67 -0.84
C ASP A 207 1.41 -29.81 -2.06
N THR A 208 0.85 -29.71 -3.28
CA THR A 208 1.61 -29.77 -4.53
C THR A 208 2.35 -28.46 -4.81
N ASP A 209 3.58 -28.58 -5.31
CA ASP A 209 4.48 -27.51 -5.73
C ASP A 209 4.79 -27.52 -7.23
N GLU A 210 4.16 -28.41 -8.00
CA GLU A 210 4.48 -28.69 -9.41
C GLU A 210 4.38 -27.44 -10.30
N ASP A 211 3.48 -26.50 -9.95
CA ASP A 211 3.20 -25.27 -10.70
C ASP A 211 3.74 -24.00 -10.01
N ASP A 212 4.60 -24.13 -8.99
CA ASP A 212 5.19 -22.96 -8.32
C ASP A 212 6.01 -22.12 -9.32
N ARG A 213 5.65 -20.84 -9.51
CA ARG A 213 6.43 -19.92 -10.35
C ARG A 213 7.35 -19.09 -9.48
N THR A 214 8.58 -18.87 -9.96
CA THR A 214 9.50 -17.93 -9.29
C THR A 214 9.09 -16.49 -9.62
N PHE A 215 8.98 -15.65 -8.60
CA PHE A 215 8.83 -14.20 -8.77
C PHE A 215 10.15 -13.50 -8.48
N HIS A 216 10.76 -12.94 -9.53
CA HIS A 216 12.04 -12.25 -9.41
C HIS A 216 11.85 -10.80 -8.93
N LEU A 217 12.31 -10.54 -7.69
CA LEU A 217 12.32 -9.20 -7.12
C LEU A 217 13.29 -8.28 -7.87
N ARG A 218 12.82 -7.08 -8.19
CA ARG A 218 13.61 -5.99 -8.78
C ARG A 218 14.02 -5.03 -7.68
N ALA A 219 15.10 -4.28 -7.90
CA ALA A 219 15.49 -3.23 -6.96
C ALA A 219 14.39 -2.17 -6.74
N THR A 220 13.53 -1.94 -7.75
CA THR A 220 12.40 -1.01 -7.68
C THR A 220 11.20 -1.54 -6.89
N ASP A 221 11.17 -2.84 -6.61
CA ASP A 221 10.09 -3.47 -5.86
C ASP A 221 10.29 -3.28 -4.34
N ILE A 222 11.45 -2.76 -3.93
CA ILE A 222 11.89 -2.65 -2.56
C ILE A 222 11.71 -1.22 -2.05
N ASP A 223 11.09 -1.09 -0.89
CA ASP A 223 10.84 0.17 -0.21
C ASP A 223 12.06 0.64 0.63
N PRO A 224 12.01 1.86 1.21
CA PRO A 224 13.10 2.38 2.04
C PRO A 224 13.42 1.54 3.30
N PHE A 225 12.57 0.59 3.68
CA PHE A 225 12.77 -0.32 4.81
C PHE A 225 13.34 -1.68 4.36
N ASN A 226 13.84 -1.79 3.12
CA ASN A 226 14.36 -3.05 2.58
C ASN A 226 13.30 -4.16 2.48
N HIS A 227 12.02 -3.79 2.50
CA HIS A 227 10.89 -4.69 2.31
C HIS A 227 10.35 -4.58 0.90
N VAL A 228 9.73 -5.64 0.40
CA VAL A 228 8.89 -5.54 -0.80
C VAL A 228 7.78 -4.53 -0.53
N ASN A 229 7.70 -3.50 -1.36
CA ASN A 229 6.66 -2.48 -1.30
C ASN A 229 5.28 -3.15 -1.43
N ASN A 230 4.31 -2.70 -0.62
CA ASN A 230 2.95 -3.23 -0.59
C ASN A 230 2.29 -3.24 -1.97
N THR A 231 2.59 -2.28 -2.85
CA THR A 231 2.05 -2.25 -4.21
C THR A 231 2.59 -3.38 -5.10
N THR A 232 3.79 -3.89 -4.83
CA THR A 232 4.44 -4.93 -5.65
C THR A 232 3.68 -6.25 -5.61
N TYR A 233 3.09 -6.62 -4.46
CA TYR A 233 2.27 -7.83 -4.35
C TYR A 233 1.13 -7.85 -5.38
N TRP A 234 0.58 -6.68 -5.69
CA TRP A 234 -0.47 -6.53 -6.68
C TRP A 234 0.01 -6.67 -8.13
N HIS A 235 1.29 -6.38 -8.43
CA HIS A 235 1.86 -6.74 -9.73
C HIS A 235 1.85 -8.25 -9.95
N VAL A 236 2.16 -9.04 -8.90
CA VAL A 236 2.09 -10.50 -8.98
C VAL A 236 0.66 -10.97 -9.18
N VAL A 237 -0.30 -10.38 -8.47
CA VAL A 237 -1.72 -10.70 -8.65
C VAL A 237 -2.16 -10.40 -10.09
N GLU A 238 -1.84 -9.23 -10.64
CA GLU A 238 -2.15 -8.87 -12.03
C GLU A 238 -1.49 -9.81 -13.04
N GLU A 239 -0.24 -10.22 -12.82
CA GLU A 239 0.47 -11.20 -13.68
C GLU A 239 -0.29 -12.52 -13.77
N TYR A 240 -0.80 -13.05 -12.66
CA TYR A 240 -1.57 -14.30 -12.70
C TYR A 240 -2.98 -14.12 -13.26
N LEU A 241 -3.56 -12.92 -13.16
CA LEU A 241 -4.86 -12.61 -13.73
C LEU A 241 -4.83 -12.48 -15.26
N THR A 242 -3.67 -12.39 -15.90
CA THR A 242 -3.59 -12.47 -17.37
C THR A 242 -4.10 -13.81 -17.91
N ASP A 243 -3.90 -14.88 -17.13
CA ASP A 243 -4.38 -16.22 -17.46
C ASP A 243 -5.85 -16.44 -17.02
N ARG A 244 -6.43 -15.49 -16.26
CA ARG A 244 -7.79 -15.54 -15.69
C ARG A 244 -8.57 -14.22 -15.87
N PRO A 245 -8.72 -13.70 -17.10
CA PRO A 245 -9.43 -12.45 -17.36
C PRO A 245 -10.91 -12.50 -16.96
N ASP A 246 -11.50 -13.69 -16.88
CA ASP A 246 -12.88 -13.90 -16.43
C ASP A 246 -13.09 -13.46 -14.97
N LEU A 247 -12.06 -13.54 -14.11
CA LEU A 247 -12.11 -13.05 -12.73
C LEU A 247 -12.08 -11.52 -12.62
N LEU A 248 -11.74 -10.83 -13.70
CA LEU A 248 -11.74 -9.37 -13.80
C LEU A 248 -13.06 -8.80 -14.34
N GLU A 249 -14.05 -9.65 -14.63
CA GLU A 249 -15.40 -9.21 -14.94
C GLU A 249 -16.07 -8.65 -13.67
N PRO A 250 -16.40 -7.35 -13.62
CA PRO A 250 -16.99 -6.75 -12.44
C PRO A 250 -18.44 -7.25 -12.20
N PRO A 251 -18.87 -7.36 -10.94
CA PRO A 251 -18.12 -7.00 -9.73
C PRO A 251 -17.18 -8.13 -9.28
N TYR A 252 -15.99 -7.75 -8.80
CA TYR A 252 -15.02 -8.71 -8.24
C TYR A 252 -14.29 -8.12 -7.03
N ARG A 253 -13.74 -9.01 -6.20
CA ARG A 253 -12.95 -8.69 -5.01
C ARG A 253 -11.56 -9.28 -5.15
N ALA A 254 -10.56 -8.49 -4.80
CA ALA A 254 -9.20 -8.95 -4.61
C ALA A 254 -8.72 -8.59 -3.20
N VAL A 255 -8.09 -9.53 -2.51
CA VAL A 255 -7.58 -9.38 -1.14
C VAL A 255 -6.11 -9.77 -1.11
N VAL A 256 -5.29 -8.98 -0.44
CA VAL A 256 -3.93 -9.37 -0.04
C VAL A 256 -3.82 -9.27 1.48
N GLU A 257 -3.36 -10.34 2.13
CA GLU A 257 -2.96 -10.37 3.55
C GLU A 257 -1.45 -10.54 3.66
N HIS A 258 -0.78 -9.56 4.29
CA HIS A 258 0.66 -9.57 4.50
C HIS A 258 0.95 -10.23 5.85
N LEU A 259 1.59 -11.41 5.87
CA LEU A 259 1.84 -12.20 7.07
C LEU A 259 3.18 -11.89 7.73
N SER A 260 4.22 -11.66 6.93
CA SER A 260 5.54 -11.22 7.36
C SER A 260 6.25 -10.56 6.16
N PRO A 261 7.26 -9.70 6.40
CA PRO A 261 7.94 -9.02 5.32
C PRO A 261 8.67 -10.00 4.40
N ILE A 262 8.75 -9.63 3.12
CA ILE A 262 9.68 -10.20 2.13
C ILE A 262 10.80 -9.18 1.96
N LEU A 263 12.04 -9.61 2.05
CA LEU A 263 13.24 -8.78 1.97
C LEU A 263 13.81 -8.75 0.55
N ALA A 264 14.64 -7.73 0.26
CA ALA A 264 15.23 -7.52 -1.07
C ALA A 264 16.00 -8.70 -1.67
N ARG A 265 16.53 -9.60 -0.83
CA ARG A 265 17.33 -10.76 -1.26
C ARG A 265 16.57 -12.08 -1.16
N ASP A 266 15.30 -12.03 -0.79
CA ASP A 266 14.50 -13.25 -0.68
C ASP A 266 14.21 -13.83 -2.06
N HIS A 267 14.20 -15.16 -2.13
CA HIS A 267 13.80 -15.90 -3.31
C HIS A 267 12.31 -16.25 -3.19
N VAL A 268 11.48 -15.50 -3.91
CA VAL A 268 10.03 -15.64 -3.82
C VAL A 268 9.55 -16.71 -4.81
N ARG A 269 8.81 -17.69 -4.29
CA ARG A 269 7.98 -18.59 -5.09
C ARG A 269 6.52 -18.25 -4.88
N ILE A 270 5.73 -18.37 -5.94
CA ILE A 270 4.30 -18.16 -5.90
C ILE A 270 3.63 -19.50 -6.15
N ARG A 271 2.94 -20.00 -5.13
CA ARG A 271 2.07 -21.16 -5.24
C ARG A 271 0.65 -20.71 -5.50
N THR A 272 -0.09 -21.45 -6.31
CA THR A 272 -1.46 -21.08 -6.65
C THR A 272 -2.46 -22.21 -6.44
N ARG A 273 -3.71 -21.82 -6.24
CA ARG A 273 -4.87 -22.70 -6.33
C ARG A 273 -5.95 -21.98 -7.11
N ASP A 274 -6.40 -22.61 -8.17
CA ASP A 274 -7.52 -22.19 -8.98
C ASP A 274 -8.66 -23.18 -8.77
N ASP A 275 -9.82 -22.71 -8.32
CA ASP A 275 -11.03 -23.53 -8.15
C ASP A 275 -12.12 -23.20 -9.20
N GLY A 276 -11.75 -22.49 -10.27
CA GLY A 276 -12.62 -22.04 -11.35
C GLY A 276 -13.35 -20.73 -11.04
N THR A 277 -13.67 -20.45 -9.78
CA THR A 277 -14.39 -19.23 -9.36
C THR A 277 -13.52 -18.28 -8.53
N THR A 278 -12.42 -18.80 -8.02
CA THR A 278 -11.43 -18.11 -7.21
C THR A 278 -10.03 -18.45 -7.70
N LEU A 279 -9.15 -17.46 -7.69
CA LEU A 279 -7.71 -17.64 -7.77
C LEU A 279 -7.06 -17.24 -6.43
N SER A 280 -6.37 -18.17 -5.79
CA SER A 280 -5.59 -17.92 -4.56
C SER A 280 -4.09 -18.06 -4.84
N LEU A 281 -3.28 -17.15 -4.28
CA LEU A 281 -1.83 -17.10 -4.42
C LEU A 281 -1.19 -17.09 -3.02
N TRP A 282 -0.14 -17.88 -2.82
CA TRP A 282 0.71 -17.85 -1.63
C TRP A 282 2.10 -17.40 -2.03
N PHE A 283 2.63 -16.40 -1.34
CA PHE A 283 3.98 -15.87 -1.54
C PHE A 283 4.91 -16.57 -0.56
N LEU A 284 5.76 -17.48 -1.04
CA LEU A 284 6.64 -18.30 -0.22
C LEU A 284 8.09 -17.82 -0.28
N VAL A 285 8.75 -17.83 0.88
CA VAL A 285 10.20 -17.64 1.02
C VAL A 285 10.71 -18.73 1.96
N ALA A 286 11.61 -19.59 1.48
CA ALA A 286 12.11 -20.75 2.23
C ALA A 286 10.97 -21.61 2.83
N ASP A 287 9.93 -21.86 2.03
CA ASP A 287 8.71 -22.62 2.39
C ASP A 287 7.79 -21.96 3.43
N GLU A 288 8.15 -20.78 3.93
CA GLU A 288 7.27 -19.98 4.79
C GLU A 288 6.39 -19.06 3.94
N VAL A 289 5.08 -19.08 4.21
CA VAL A 289 4.13 -18.14 3.59
C VAL A 289 4.29 -16.75 4.20
N ARG A 290 4.69 -15.80 3.37
CA ARG A 290 4.91 -14.39 3.72
C ARG A 290 3.69 -13.51 3.42
N ALA A 291 2.91 -13.87 2.41
CA ALA A 291 1.64 -13.22 2.10
C ALA A 291 0.69 -14.20 1.40
N VAL A 292 -0.60 -13.87 1.43
CA VAL A 292 -1.63 -14.60 0.70
C VAL A 292 -2.47 -13.59 -0.08
N ALA A 293 -2.79 -13.91 -1.33
CA ALA A 293 -3.75 -13.17 -2.12
C ALA A 293 -4.90 -14.06 -2.56
N ARG A 294 -6.08 -13.47 -2.76
CA ARG A 294 -7.26 -14.14 -3.30
C ARG A 294 -8.04 -13.18 -4.18
N VAL A 295 -8.48 -13.65 -5.35
CA VAL A 295 -9.36 -12.94 -6.27
C VAL A 295 -10.58 -13.80 -6.56
N GLU A 296 -11.77 -13.23 -6.45
CA GLU A 296 -13.05 -13.91 -6.69
C GLU A 296 -14.13 -12.92 -7.17
N LYS A 297 -15.17 -13.44 -7.83
CA LYS A 297 -16.35 -12.65 -8.23
C LYS A 297 -17.21 -12.27 -7.00
N LEU A 298 -17.89 -11.13 -7.07
CA LEU A 298 -18.78 -10.58 -6.03
C LEU A 298 -20.27 -10.80 -6.32
#